data_AF-A0A6B3FS93-F1
#
_entry.id   AF-A0A6B3FS93-F1
#
_cell.length_a   1.000
_cell.length_b   1.000
_cell.length_c   1.000
_cell.angle_alpha   90.00
_cell.angle_beta   90.00
_cell.angle_gamma   90.00
#
_symmetry.space_group_name_H-M   'P 1'
#
loop_
_entity.id
_entity.type
_entity.pdbx_description
1 polymer ?
#
loop_
_entity_poly.entity_id
_entity_poly.type
_entity_poly.pdbx_seq_one_letter_code
_entity_poly.pdbx_strand_id
1 'polypeptide(L)'
;MCRHIAYVGDPVALGEVLVRPPHSLVRQSWEPRRQRYGTVNADGFGVGWYAEGDPAPGRYRRQGPIWGDETFTDLARVVRSTALLAAVRDATEAGADG
;
A
#
# COMPACT_ATOMS: atom_id res chain seq x y z
N MET A 1 -13.22 1.94 5.41
CA MET A 1 -12.49 3.15 4.93
C MET A 1 -11.03 2.80 4.69
N CYS A 2 -10.58 2.83 3.45
CA CYS A 2 -9.19 2.54 3.08
C CYS A 2 -8.19 3.60 3.55
N ARG A 3 -6.90 3.23 3.61
CA ARG A 3 -5.76 4.14 3.83
C ARG A 3 -4.90 4.22 2.57
N HIS A 4 -4.40 5.42 2.27
CA HIS A 4 -3.59 5.67 1.08
C HIS A 4 -2.39 6.55 1.42
N ILE A 5 -1.29 6.39 0.67
CA ILE A 5 -0.14 7.27 0.72
C ILE A 5 0.43 7.46 -0.68
N ALA A 6 0.88 8.67 -0.97
CA ALA A 6 1.63 8.99 -2.17
C ALA A 6 2.99 9.58 -1.78
N TYR A 7 3.98 9.37 -2.64
CA TYR A 7 5.30 9.97 -2.52
C TYR A 7 5.72 10.50 -3.89
N VAL A 8 6.35 11.67 -3.90
CA VAL A 8 7.02 12.27 -5.05
C VAL A 8 8.30 12.93 -4.54
N GLY A 9 9.45 12.58 -5.10
CA GLY A 9 10.74 13.11 -4.68
C GLY A 9 11.91 12.32 -5.24
N ASP A 10 13.02 12.33 -4.50
CA ASP A 10 14.23 11.57 -4.85
C ASP A 10 13.95 10.06 -4.92
N PRO A 11 14.73 9.29 -5.71
CA PRO A 11 14.54 7.85 -5.78
C PRO A 11 14.61 7.19 -4.41
N VAL A 12 13.51 6.52 -4.02
CA VAL A 12 13.41 5.86 -2.71
C VAL A 12 12.93 4.41 -2.89
N ALA A 13 13.41 3.49 -2.06
CA ALA A 13 12.86 2.13 -2.05
C ALA A 13 11.42 2.15 -1.50
N LEU A 14 10.51 1.34 -2.05
CA LEU A 14 9.11 1.34 -1.64
C LEU A 14 8.96 1.11 -0.13
N GLY A 15 9.76 0.22 0.46
CA GLY A 15 9.77 -0.09 1.89
C GLY A 15 10.16 1.08 2.79
N GLU A 16 10.86 2.08 2.24
CA GLU A 16 11.22 3.29 2.97
C GLU A 16 10.02 4.19 3.26
N VAL A 17 9.00 4.14 2.39
CA VAL A 17 7.74 4.87 2.53
C VAL A 17 6.65 3.99 3.11
N LEU A 18 6.57 2.74 2.67
CA LEU A 18 5.41 1.87 2.91
C LEU A 18 5.54 0.98 4.14
N VAL A 19 6.76 0.66 4.57
CA VAL A 19 7.02 -0.37 5.60
C VAL A 19 7.68 0.22 6.84
N ARG A 20 8.88 0.82 6.69
CA ARG A 20 9.75 1.20 7.81
C ARG A 20 9.24 2.34 8.69
N PRO A 21 8.51 3.36 8.21
CA PRO A 21 8.04 4.43 9.09
C PRO A 21 7.24 3.85 10.27
N PRO A 22 7.35 4.41 11.48
CA PRO A 22 6.67 3.88 12.67
C PRO A 22 5.15 3.90 12.56
N HIS A 23 4.61 4.69 11.63
CA HIS A 23 3.19 4.78 11.30
C HIS A 23 2.94 4.55 9.80
N SER A 24 3.72 3.64 9.21
CA SER A 24 3.70 3.30 7.79
C SER A 24 2.32 2.82 7.32
N LEU A 25 2.15 2.75 5.99
CA LEU A 25 0.92 2.21 5.41
C LEU A 25 0.71 0.74 5.82
N VAL A 26 1.78 -0.04 5.89
CA VAL A 26 1.75 -1.42 6.41
C VAL A 26 1.24 -1.43 7.84
N ARG A 27 1.77 -0.60 8.76
CA ARG A 27 1.24 -0.56 10.14
C ARG A 27 -0.22 -0.10 10.19
N GLN A 28 -0.59 0.89 9.38
CA GLN A 28 -1.97 1.37 9.28
C GLN A 28 -2.95 0.29 8.77
N SER A 29 -2.46 -0.80 8.18
CA SER A 29 -3.33 -1.89 7.75
C SER A 29 -3.92 -2.70 8.91
N TRP A 30 -3.25 -2.79 10.06
CA TRP A 30 -3.79 -3.48 11.25
C TRP A 30 -3.94 -2.56 12.47
N GLU A 31 -3.30 -1.38 12.48
CA GLU A 31 -3.36 -0.41 13.59
C GLU A 31 -3.51 1.04 13.08
N PRO A 32 -4.62 1.38 12.40
CA PRO A 32 -4.86 2.75 11.93
C PRO A 32 -5.27 3.70 13.07
N ARG A 33 -4.45 4.71 13.38
CA ARG A 33 -4.67 5.61 14.53
C ARG A 33 -5.77 6.67 14.35
N ARG A 34 -6.16 6.96 13.10
CA ARG A 34 -7.09 8.06 12.75
C ARG A 34 -8.19 7.60 11.80
N GLN A 35 -8.49 6.31 11.80
CA GLN A 35 -9.57 5.73 11.00
C GLN A 35 -10.83 5.64 11.85
N ARG A 36 -11.91 6.28 11.40
CA ARG A 36 -13.19 6.32 12.12
C ARG A 36 -14.10 5.13 11.79
N TYR A 37 -13.97 4.58 10.58
CA TYR A 37 -14.81 3.49 10.08
C TYR A 37 -13.93 2.33 9.64
N GLY A 38 -14.24 1.14 10.16
CA GLY A 38 -13.44 -0.08 10.02
C GLY A 38 -12.26 -0.15 10.98
N THR A 39 -12.02 -1.34 11.52
CA THR A 39 -10.98 -1.59 12.53
C THR A 39 -9.60 -1.85 11.90
N VAL A 40 -9.59 -2.49 10.74
CA VAL A 40 -8.39 -2.91 10.01
C VAL A 40 -8.59 -2.67 8.50
N ASN A 41 -7.52 -2.70 7.72
CA ASN A 41 -7.53 -2.67 6.26
C ASN A 41 -6.89 -3.97 5.74
N ALA A 42 -7.64 -5.07 5.84
CA ALA A 42 -7.17 -6.43 5.57
C ALA A 42 -7.66 -7.01 4.23
N ASP A 43 -8.53 -6.30 3.51
CA ASP A 43 -9.29 -6.84 2.36
C ASP A 43 -8.55 -6.73 1.03
N GLY A 44 -7.30 -6.27 1.06
CA GLY A 44 -6.47 -6.09 -0.12
C GLY A 44 -5.52 -4.91 0.02
N PHE A 45 -4.58 -4.84 -0.91
CA PHE A 45 -3.68 -3.71 -1.03
C PHE A 45 -3.22 -3.53 -2.46
N GLY A 46 -2.61 -2.38 -2.72
CA GLY A 46 -1.94 -2.14 -3.98
C GLY A 46 -0.87 -1.07 -3.87
N VAL A 47 0.13 -1.18 -4.74
CA VAL A 47 1.14 -0.15 -4.97
C VAL A 47 1.31 0.05 -6.48
N GLY A 48 1.27 1.30 -6.90
CA GLY A 48 1.71 1.76 -8.21
C GLY A 48 2.99 2.58 -8.06
N TRP A 49 3.96 2.40 -8.95
CA TRP A 49 5.21 3.16 -8.94
C TRP A 49 5.69 3.41 -10.37
N TYR A 50 6.51 4.44 -10.56
CA TYR A 50 7.17 4.72 -11.84
C TYR A 50 8.57 4.14 -11.83
N ALA A 51 8.82 3.15 -12.69
CA ALA A 51 10.17 2.59 -12.87
C ALA A 51 11.03 3.56 -13.70
N GLU A 52 12.34 3.54 -13.47
CA GLU A 52 13.26 4.37 -14.24
C GLU A 52 13.20 4.00 -15.73
N GLY A 53 13.02 5.00 -16.59
CA GLY A 53 12.93 4.81 -18.04
C GLY A 53 11.58 4.31 -18.56
N ASP A 54 10.60 3.99 -17.69
CA ASP A 54 9.26 3.58 -18.11
C ASP A 54 8.23 4.69 -17.83
N PRO A 55 7.57 5.24 -18.87
CA PRO A 55 6.54 6.25 -18.69
C PRO A 55 5.24 5.70 -18.07
N ALA A 56 5.03 4.37 -18.09
CA ALA A 56 3.86 3.74 -17.50
C ALA A 56 4.12 3.28 -16.05
N PRO A 57 3.13 3.37 -15.15
CA PRO A 57 3.31 2.89 -13.79
C PRO A 57 3.26 1.36 -13.74
N GLY A 58 4.29 0.77 -13.12
CA GLY A 58 4.23 -0.59 -12.60
C GLY A 58 3.16 -0.68 -11.52
N ARG A 59 2.43 -1.79 -11.45
CA ARG A 59 1.34 -1.99 -10.48
C ARG A 59 1.39 -3.38 -9.89
N TYR A 60 1.26 -3.46 -8.58
CA TYR A 60 1.13 -4.70 -7.85
C TYR A 60 -0.10 -4.61 -6.94
N ARG A 61 -1.04 -5.56 -7.10
CA ARG A 61 -2.31 -5.59 -6.36
C ARG A 61 -2.61 -7.01 -5.91
N ARG A 62 -3.11 -7.15 -4.69
CA ARG A 62 -3.45 -8.44 -4.08
C ARG A 62 -4.73 -8.31 -3.26
N GLN A 63 -5.46 -9.40 -3.21
CA GLN A 63 -6.52 -9.59 -2.21
C GLN A 63 -5.88 -10.05 -0.90
N GLY A 64 -6.50 -9.71 0.22
CA GLY A 64 -6.02 -10.07 1.54
C GLY A 64 -4.98 -9.10 2.12
N PRO A 65 -4.48 -9.42 3.33
CA PRO A 65 -3.72 -8.48 4.13
C PRO A 65 -2.30 -8.27 3.63
N ILE A 66 -1.85 -7.01 3.58
CA ILE A 66 -0.50 -6.63 3.14
C ILE A 66 0.62 -7.25 3.98
N TRP A 67 0.37 -7.53 5.27
CA TRP A 67 1.37 -8.13 6.18
C TRP A 67 1.59 -9.62 5.94
N GLY A 68 0.71 -10.28 5.17
CA GLY A 68 0.83 -11.70 4.85
C GLY A 68 1.47 -11.98 3.49
N ASP A 69 1.87 -10.96 2.73
CA ASP A 69 2.40 -11.14 1.37
C ASP A 69 3.93 -11.01 1.34
N GLU A 70 4.62 -12.16 1.23
CA GLU A 70 6.08 -12.23 1.14
C GLU A 70 6.61 -11.62 -0.17
N THR A 71 5.85 -11.73 -1.27
CA THR A 71 6.24 -11.11 -2.55
C THR A 71 6.25 -9.59 -2.43
N PHE A 72 5.27 -9.00 -1.73
CA PHE A 72 5.29 -7.57 -1.42
C PHE A 72 6.49 -7.20 -0.56
N THR A 73 6.89 -8.04 0.39
CA THR A 73 8.08 -7.80 1.23
C THR A 73 9.36 -7.71 0.39
N ASP A 74 9.52 -8.58 -0.59
CA ASP A 74 10.66 -8.51 -1.52
C ASP A 74 10.59 -7.29 -2.44
N LEU A 75 9.42 -7.00 -3.02
CA LEU A 75 9.21 -5.80 -3.83
C LEU A 75 9.54 -4.54 -3.04
N ALA A 76 9.11 -4.46 -1.78
CA ALA A 76 9.35 -3.34 -0.89
C ALA A 76 10.85 -3.09 -0.66
N ARG A 77 11.67 -4.15 -0.66
CA ARG A 77 13.12 -4.07 -0.45
C ARG A 77 13.88 -3.64 -1.71
N VAL A 78 13.46 -4.12 -2.89
CA VAL A 78 14.27 -3.94 -4.11
C VAL A 78 13.79 -2.84 -5.04
N VAL A 79 12.48 -2.59 -5.11
CA VAL A 79 11.91 -1.61 -6.05
C VAL A 79 12.15 -0.20 -5.55
N ARG A 80 12.68 0.65 -6.42
CA ARG A 80 12.91 2.08 -6.19
C ARG A 80 12.10 2.91 -7.17
N SER A 81 11.64 4.08 -6.71
CA SER A 81 10.90 5.01 -7.55
C SER A 81 11.01 6.44 -7.02
N THR A 82 10.89 7.41 -7.93
CA THR A 82 10.71 8.83 -7.61
C THR A 82 9.25 9.17 -7.31
N ALA A 83 8.30 8.30 -7.69
CA ALA A 83 6.89 8.53 -7.48
C ALA A 83 6.10 7.22 -7.28
N LEU A 84 5.32 7.15 -6.20
CA LEU A 84 4.45 6.00 -5.92
C LEU A 84 3.10 6.44 -5.34
N LEU A 85 2.10 5.57 -5.51
CA LEU A 85 0.81 5.62 -4.84
C LEU A 85 0.48 4.23 -4.31
N ALA A 86 0.15 4.13 -3.03
CA ALA A 86 -0.20 2.86 -2.40
C ALA A 86 -1.48 2.98 -1.56
N ALA A 87 -2.18 1.85 -1.41
CA ALA A 87 -3.42 1.73 -0.68
C ALA A 87 -3.49 0.40 0.09
N VAL A 88 -4.11 0.43 1.27
CA VAL A 88 -4.61 -0.77 1.98
C VAL A 88 -6.13 -0.64 2.12
N ARG A 89 -6.83 -1.75 1.88
CA ARG A 89 -8.27 -1.78 1.68
C ARG A 89 -8.99 -2.28 2.92
N ASP A 90 -10.03 -1.55 3.29
CA ASP A 90 -11.07 -1.95 4.24
C ASP A 90 -12.39 -1.92 3.48
N ALA A 91 -12.84 -3.11 3.06
CA ALA A 91 -14.04 -3.30 2.29
C ALA A 91 -15.26 -3.14 3.20
N THR A 92 -16.25 -2.40 2.74
CA THR A 92 -17.60 -2.54 3.30
C THR A 92 -18.10 -3.94 2.97
N GLU A 93 -18.87 -4.56 3.86
CA GLU A 93 -19.67 -5.73 3.47
C GLU A 93 -20.43 -5.40 2.17
N ALA A 94 -20.61 -6.41 1.32
CA ALA A 94 -21.41 -6.23 0.11
C ALA A 94 -22.82 -5.78 0.54
N GLY A 95 -23.26 -4.62 0.03
CA GLY A 95 -24.66 -4.22 0.10
C GLY A 95 -25.53 -5.14 -0.75
N ALA A 96 -26.85 -4.99 -0.67
CA ALA A 96 -27.82 -5.78 -1.44
C ALA A 96 -27.66 -5.66 -2.98
N ASP A 97 -26.84 -4.73 -3.43
CA ASP A 97 -26.44 -4.39 -4.78
C ASP A 97 -25.12 -5.06 -5.23
N GLY A 98 -24.74 -6.17 -4.57
CA GLY A 98 -23.57 -6.99 -4.87
C GLY A 98 -23.23 -7.17 -6.35
#